data_AF-A0A800DV52-F1
#
_entry.id   AF-A0A800DV52-F1
#
_cell.length_a   1.000
_cell.length_b   1.000
_cell.length_c   1.000
_cell.angle_alpha   90.00
_cell.angle_beta   90.00
_cell.angle_gamma   90.00
#
_symmetry.space_group_name_H-M   'P 1'
#
loop_
_entity.id
_entity.type
_entity.pdbx_description
1 polymer ?
#
loop_
_entity_poly.entity_id
_entity_poly.type
_entity_poly.pdbx_seq_one_letter_code
_entity_poly.pdbx_strand_id
1 'polypeptide(L)' 'MRILLIQPPIRDFFFTPLRKTPLGLLYLATFLEKEGFSVKVLNALEEDKKYTLRVPKKFLYLKRYYRKNKSPF' A
#
# COMPACT_ATOMS: atom_id res chain seq x y z
N MET A 1 -16.16 -4.04 24.01
CA MET A 1 -15.46 -5.09 23.21
C MET A 1 -14.44 -4.42 22.30
N ARG A 2 -13.32 -5.10 21.97
CA ARG A 2 -12.24 -4.54 21.13
C ARG A 2 -12.27 -5.17 19.74
N ILE A 3 -12.17 -4.33 18.70
CA ILE A 3 -12.23 -4.75 17.30
C ILE A 3 -10.97 -4.24 16.57
N LEU A 4 -10.36 -5.10 15.76
CA LEU A 4 -9.24 -4.75 14.88
C LEU A 4 -9.67 -4.97 13.43
N LEU A 5 -9.65 -3.91 12.62
CA LEU A 5 -9.89 -3.95 11.19
C LEU A 5 -8.54 -3.96 10.48
N ILE A 6 -8.32 -4.94 9.60
CA ILE A 6 -7.02 -5.14 8.95
C ILE A 6 -7.19 -4.97 7.44
N GLN A 7 -6.43 -4.05 6.86
CA GLN A 7 -6.15 -4.08 5.42
C GLN A 7 -4.94 -5.00 5.23
N PRO A 8 -5.11 -6.19 4.63
CA PRO A 8 -4.04 -7.16 4.52
C PRO A 8 -2.96 -6.70 3.53
N PRO A 9 -1.73 -7.22 3.65
CA PRO A 9 -0.72 -7.02 2.62
C PRO A 9 -1.17 -7.75 1.35
N ILE A 10 -1.29 -7.02 0.24
CA ILE A 10 -1.63 -7.57 -1.08
C ILE A 10 -0.51 -7.25 -2.06
N ARG A 11 -0.21 -8.19 -2.95
CA ARG A 11 0.67 -7.98 -4.10
C ARG A 11 -0.17 -8.07 -5.35
N ASP A 12 -0.45 -6.93 -5.95
CA ASP A 12 -1.30 -6.77 -7.13
C ASP A 12 -0.46 -6.18 -8.29
N PHE A 13 -0.72 -6.65 -9.51
CA PHE A 13 -0.13 -6.12 -10.74
C PHE A 13 -0.68 -4.73 -11.10
N PHE A 14 -1.90 -4.40 -10.67
CA PHE A 14 -2.55 -3.09 -10.91
C PHE A 14 -2.56 -2.19 -9.66
N PHE A 15 -1.50 -2.27 -8.87
CA PHE A 15 -1.39 -1.52 -7.63
C PHE A 15 -1.14 -0.03 -7.90
N THR A 16 -2.03 0.84 -7.41
CA THR A 16 -1.88 2.30 -7.50
C THR A 16 -1.89 2.93 -6.10
N PRO A 17 -1.27 4.11 -5.91
CA PRO A 17 -1.25 4.78 -4.60
C PRO A 17 -2.64 5.00 -3.99
N LEU A 18 -3.65 5.31 -4.80
CA LEU A 18 -5.03 5.52 -4.34
C LEU A 18 -5.62 4.25 -3.69
N ARG A 19 -5.19 3.06 -4.13
CA ARG A 19 -5.64 1.77 -3.59
C ARG A 19 -4.98 1.41 -2.26
N LYS A 20 -4.05 2.23 -1.75
CA LYS A 20 -3.50 2.10 -0.39
C LYS A 20 -4.46 2.59 0.68
N THR A 21 -5.38 3.49 0.35
CA THR A 21 -6.27 4.13 1.32
C THR A 21 -7.34 3.14 1.79
N PRO A 22 -7.39 2.74 3.07
CA PRO A 22 -8.36 1.77 3.58
C PRO A 22 -9.73 2.42 3.85
N LEU A 23 -10.28 3.15 2.87
CA LEU A 23 -11.45 4.02 3.07
C LEU A 23 -12.68 3.28 3.63
N GLY A 24 -12.97 2.09 3.09
CA GLY A 24 -14.06 1.26 3.60
C GLY A 24 -13.87 0.83 5.07
N LEU A 25 -12.63 0.54 5.48
CA LEU A 25 -12.34 0.20 6.88
C LEU A 25 -12.48 1.43 7.78
N LEU A 26 -12.17 2.63 7.30
CA LEU A 26 -12.35 3.86 8.06
C LEU A 26 -13.84 4.17 8.30
N TYR A 27 -14.70 3.93 7.30
CA TYR A 27 -16.16 4.04 7.48
C TYR A 27 -16.68 3.06 8.52
N LEU A 28 -16.26 1.79 8.44
CA LEU A 28 -16.64 0.77 9.42
C LEU A 28 -16.14 1.11 10.82
N ALA A 29 -14.89 1.56 10.95
CA ALA A 29 -14.32 1.99 12.22
C ALA A 29 -15.15 3.10 12.84
N THR A 30 -15.47 4.13 12.06
CA THR A 30 -16.28 5.28 12.52
C THR A 30 -17.67 4.85 12.99
N PHE A 31 -18.33 3.95 12.26
CA PHE A 31 -19.63 3.41 12.66
C PHE A 31 -19.53 2.62 13.98
N LEU A 32 -18.59 1.70 14.08
CA LEU A 32 -18.39 0.87 15.26
C LEU A 32 -17.96 1.70 16.50
N GLU A 33 -17.15 2.72 16.32
CA GLU A 33 -16.80 3.65 17.39
C GLU A 33 -18.03 4.40 17.92
N LYS A 34 -18.94 4.83 17.03
CA LYS A 34 -20.21 5.47 17.43
C LYS A 34 -21.15 4.52 18.20
N GLU A 35 -21.09 3.23 17.92
CA GLU A 35 -21.82 2.18 18.66
C GLU A 35 -21.12 1.77 19.97
N GLY A 36 -20.04 2.46 20.37
CA GLY A 36 -19.36 2.25 21.65
C GLY A 36 -18.30 1.14 21.65
N PHE A 37 -17.88 0.66 20.47
CA PHE A 37 -16.76 -0.29 20.36
C PHE A 37 -15.41 0.43 20.40
N SER A 38 -14.39 -0.23 20.97
CA SER A 38 -13.01 0.23 20.84
C SER A 38 -12.41 -0.39 19.59
N VAL A 39 -12.19 0.45 18.56
CA VAL A 39 -11.76 0.00 17.24
C VAL A 39 -10.33 0.46 16.94
N LYS A 40 -9.56 -0.35 16.21
CA LYS A 40 -8.30 0.05 15.58
C LYS A 40 -8.29 -0.38 14.13
N VAL A 41 -7.63 0.40 13.28
CA VAL A 41 -7.36 0.06 11.88
C VAL A 41 -5.86 -0.21 11.73
N LEU A 42 -5.52 -1.37 11.17
CA LEU A 42 -4.17 -1.75 10.78
C LEU A 42 -4.08 -1.77 9.26
N ASN A 43 -3.33 -0.82 8.69
CA ASN A 43 -3.03 -0.79 7.27
C ASN A 43 -1.71 -1.51 6.96
N ALA A 44 -1.74 -2.83 6.75
CA ALA A 44 -0.55 -3.61 6.43
C ALA A 44 -0.11 -3.50 4.95
N LEU A 45 -0.78 -2.66 4.17
CA LEU A 45 -0.46 -2.37 2.77
C LEU A 45 0.37 -1.08 2.61
N GLU A 46 0.48 -0.30 3.69
CA GLU A 46 1.28 0.91 3.72
C GLU A 46 2.77 0.56 3.75
N GLU A 47 3.42 0.63 2.59
CA GLU A 47 4.88 0.53 2.52
C GLU A 47 5.53 1.89 2.79
N ASP A 48 6.41 1.94 3.80
CA ASP A 48 7.17 3.14 4.23
C ASP A 48 8.16 3.67 3.18
N LYS A 49 8.57 2.86 2.19
CA LYS A 49 9.65 3.23 1.26
C LYS A 49 9.41 2.72 -0.16
N LYS A 50 9.38 3.65 -1.11
CA LYS A 50 9.56 3.32 -2.53
C LYS A 50 10.96 2.75 -2.72
N TYR A 51 11.06 1.49 -3.14
CA TYR A 51 12.33 0.87 -3.49
C TYR A 51 12.41 0.66 -5.00
N THR A 52 13.53 1.05 -5.60
CA THR A 52 13.79 0.72 -7.00
C THR A 52 14.30 -0.70 -7.08
N LEU A 53 13.55 -1.57 -7.78
CA LEU A 53 13.98 -2.93 -8.07
C LEU A 53 15.26 -2.90 -8.92
N ARG A 54 16.23 -3.76 -8.58
CA ARG A 54 17.43 -3.95 -9.41
C ARG A 54 17.03 -4.62 -10.73
N VAL A 55 17.62 -4.16 -11.82
CA VAL A 55 17.45 -4.80 -13.14
C VAL A 55 18.02 -6.23 -13.07
N PRO A 56 17.23 -7.28 -13.41
CA PRO A 56 17.72 -8.65 -13.43
C PRO A 56 18.91 -8.83 -14.38
N LYS A 57 19.83 -9.75 -14.06
CA LYS A 57 21.06 -9.97 -14.86
C LYS A 57 20.79 -10.16 -16.36
N LYS A 58 19.75 -10.92 -16.70
CA LYS A 58 19.31 -11.19 -18.08
C LYS A 58 18.93 -9.93 -18.87
N PHE A 59 18.58 -8.83 -18.18
CA PHE A 59 18.13 -7.57 -18.76
C PHE A 59 19.16 -6.44 -18.66
N LEU A 60 20.40 -6.72 -18.22
CA LEU A 60 21.43 -5.68 -18.08
C LEU A 60 21.75 -4.96 -19.40
N TYR A 61 21.59 -5.63 -20.55
CA TYR A 61 21.78 -5.04 -21.87
C TYR A 61 20.81 -3.87 -22.16
N LEU A 62 19.68 -3.78 -21.43
CA LEU A 62 18.71 -2.70 -21.55
C LEU A 62 19.14 -1.43 -20.82
N LYS A 63 20.11 -1.52 -19.90
CA LYS A 63 20.53 -0.40 -19.05
C LYS A 63 21.01 0.82 -19.84
N ARG A 64 21.59 0.61 -21.03
CA ARG A 64 22.02 1.68 -21.94
C ARG A 64 20.87 2.51 -22.53
N TYR A 65 19.66 1.93 -22.59
CA TYR A 65 18.47 2.61 -23.10
C TYR A 65 17.67 3.31 -21.98
N TYR A 66 17.84 2.90 -20.73
CA TYR A 66 17.17 3.53 -19.59
C TYR A 66 17.85 4.85 -19.18
N ARG A 67 17.06 5.92 -19.08
CA ARG A 67 17.47 7.19 -18.48
C ARG A 67 17.31 7.13 -16.97
N LYS A 68 18.02 8.00 -16.24
CA LYS A 68 17.79 8.20 -14.80
C LYS A 68 16.30 8.48 -14.58
N ASN A 69 15.68 7.75 -13.65
CA ASN A 69 14.29 7.98 -13.30
C ASN A 69 14.14 9.43 -12.78
N LYS A 70 13.36 10.24 -13.51
CA LYS A 70 13.02 11.62 -13.16
C LYS A 70 11.56 11.77 -12.74
N SER A 71 10.87 10.65 -12.51
CA SER A 71 9.49 10.68 -12.06
C SER A 71 9.41 11.44 -10.72
N PRO A 72 8.52 12.44 -10.60
CA PRO A 72 8.23 13.09 -9.32
C PRO A 72 7.43 12.16 -8.39
N PHE A 73 6.95 11.03 -8.92
CA PHE A 73 6.29 9.94 -8.21
C PHE A 73 7.25 8.76 -8.05
#